data_AF-A0A0S8L1G1-F1
#
_entry.id   AF-A0A0S8L1G1-F1
#
_cell.length_a   1.000
_cell.length_b   1.000
_cell.length_c   1.000
_cell.angle_alpha   90.00
_cell.angle_beta   90.00
_cell.angle_gamma   90.00
#
_symmetry.space_group_name_H-M   'P 1'
#
loop_
_entity.id
_entity.type
_entity.pdbx_description
1 polymer ?
#
loop_
_entity_poly.entity_id
_entity_poly.type
_entity_poly.pdbx_seq_one_letter_code
_entity_poly.pdbx_strand_id
1 'polypeptide(L)'
;MYVSEKIVDVTTDASGNATAYTDPLNGPIFSIQYVKPGSGGFADGVDFNITLERTGRQLWVQENVNASAEVRPRAATHKPDGTVLTYDDTYEVRDPIVAAGERIKIAVSNGGDTKQGTFHIQVG
;
A
#
# COMPACT_ATOMS: atom_id res chain seq x y z
N MET A 1 7.88 1.95 -21.23
CA MET A 1 7.23 1.43 -20.01
C MET A 1 5.92 2.17 -19.87
N TYR A 2 4.78 1.47 -19.82
CA TYR A 2 3.47 2.08 -19.68
C TYR A 2 3.01 1.89 -18.25
N VAL A 3 2.64 2.97 -17.57
CA VAL A 3 2.06 2.89 -16.22
C VAL A 3 0.62 2.41 -16.34
N SER A 4 0.24 1.47 -15.48
CA SER A 4 -1.13 1.00 -15.30
C SER A 4 -1.65 1.41 -13.91
N GLU A 5 -2.93 1.74 -13.85
CA GLU A 5 -3.63 1.97 -12.59
C GLU A 5 -4.45 0.73 -12.22
N LYS A 6 -4.44 0.39 -10.92
CA LYS A 6 -5.29 -0.63 -10.33
C LYS A 6 -6.17 0.02 -9.29
N ILE A 7 -7.47 -0.22 -9.39
CA ILE A 7 -8.48 0.29 -8.47
C ILE A 7 -9.02 -0.89 -7.69
N VAL A 8 -8.95 -0.81 -6.36
CA VAL A 8 -9.45 -1.86 -5.46
C VAL A 8 -10.43 -1.25 -4.48
N ASP A 9 -11.68 -1.67 -4.56
CA ASP A 9 -12.71 -1.32 -3.60
C ASP A 9 -12.66 -2.28 -2.41
N VAL A 10 -12.79 -1.73 -1.21
CA VAL A 10 -12.65 -2.46 0.04
C VAL A 10 -13.83 -2.11 0.95
N THR A 11 -14.57 -3.13 1.37
CA THR A 11 -15.69 -3.00 2.32
C THR A 11 -15.36 -3.76 3.58
N THR A 12 -15.51 -3.11 4.74
CA THR A 12 -15.33 -3.76 6.04
C THR A 12 -16.48 -4.66 6.42
N ASP A 13 -16.19 -5.68 7.22
CA ASP A 13 -17.19 -6.48 7.91
C ASP A 13 -17.77 -5.72 9.13
N ALA A 14 -18.67 -6.38 9.86
CA ALA A 14 -19.29 -5.81 11.05
C ALA A 14 -18.31 -5.54 12.21
N SER A 15 -17.10 -6.10 12.16
CA SER A 15 -16.02 -5.85 13.11
C SER A 15 -15.08 -4.72 12.66
N GLY A 16 -15.35 -4.09 11.52
CA GLY A 16 -14.51 -3.02 10.98
C GLY A 16 -13.22 -3.49 10.31
N ASN A 17 -13.14 -4.77 9.95
CA ASN A 17 -11.98 -5.35 9.29
C ASN A 17 -12.26 -5.65 7.83
N ALA A 18 -11.23 -5.58 6.98
CA ALA A 18 -11.32 -6.01 5.60
C ALA A 18 -10.01 -6.61 5.10
N THR A 19 -10.09 -7.46 4.09
CA THR A 19 -8.94 -7.87 3.29
C THR A 19 -9.33 -7.92 1.83
N ALA A 20 -8.59 -7.21 0.99
CA ALA A 20 -8.77 -7.18 -0.45
C ALA A 20 -7.45 -7.40 -1.18
N TYR A 21 -7.53 -7.70 -2.48
CA TYR A 21 -6.38 -8.00 -3.31
C TYR A 21 -6.47 -7.31 -4.66
N THR A 22 -5.33 -6.97 -5.23
CA THR A 22 -5.24 -6.68 -6.68
C THR A 22 -5.23 -7.98 -7.49
N ASP A 23 -5.43 -7.89 -8.80
CA ASP A 23 -4.92 -8.90 -9.72
C ASP A 23 -3.38 -9.03 -9.61
N PRO A 24 -2.76 -10.12 -10.08
CA PRO A 24 -1.31 -10.24 -10.12
C PRO A 24 -0.65 -9.11 -10.93
N LEU A 25 0.43 -8.56 -10.39
CA LEU A 25 1.15 -7.41 -10.93
C LEU A 25 2.59 -7.77 -11.27
N ASN A 26 3.15 -7.05 -12.24
CA ASN A 26 4.56 -7.08 -12.58
C ASN A 26 5.04 -5.64 -12.71
N GLY A 27 6.15 -5.32 -12.05
CA GLY A 27 6.79 -4.00 -12.16
C GLY A 27 6.85 -3.21 -10.85
N PRO A 28 7.49 -2.03 -10.89
CA PRO A 28 7.64 -1.14 -9.74
C PRO A 28 6.30 -0.55 -9.33
N ILE A 29 6.06 -0.49 -8.02
CA ILE A 29 4.91 0.17 -7.41
C ILE A 29 5.28 1.61 -7.14
N PHE A 30 4.66 2.54 -7.87
CA PHE A 30 4.99 3.96 -7.78
C PHE A 30 4.27 4.66 -6.65
N SER A 31 2.96 4.43 -6.51
CA SER A 31 2.11 5.02 -5.48
C SER A 31 0.95 4.10 -5.08
N ILE A 32 0.46 4.34 -3.86
CA ILE A 32 -0.77 3.77 -3.32
C ILE A 32 -1.54 4.94 -2.70
N GLN A 33 -2.76 5.18 -3.18
CA GLN A 33 -3.64 6.23 -2.69
C GLN A 33 -4.91 5.62 -2.12
N TYR A 34 -5.21 5.93 -0.87
CA TYR A 34 -6.53 5.75 -0.29
C TYR A 34 -7.41 6.97 -0.64
N VAL A 35 -8.58 6.71 -1.22
CA VAL A 35 -9.61 7.70 -1.49
C VAL A 35 -10.79 7.44 -0.54
N LYS A 36 -10.98 8.33 0.44
CA LYS A 36 -12.13 8.30 1.34
C LYS A 36 -13.37 8.82 0.60
N PRO A 37 -14.47 8.06 0.51
CA PRO A 37 -15.68 8.54 -0.12
C PRO A 37 -16.32 9.64 0.73
N GLY A 38 -17.05 10.55 0.09
CA GLY A 38 -17.71 11.67 0.78
C GLY A 38 -18.77 11.27 1.81
N SER A 39 -19.29 10.05 1.70
CA SER A 39 -20.20 9.44 2.68
C SER A 39 -19.98 7.93 2.72
N GLY A 40 -20.18 7.30 3.89
CA GLY A 40 -20.03 5.85 4.04
C GLY A 40 -18.58 5.35 4.00
N GLY A 41 -17.62 6.27 4.12
CA GLY A 41 -16.19 5.95 4.16
C GLY A 41 -15.77 5.26 5.44
N PHE A 42 -14.57 4.69 5.44
CA PHE A 42 -13.96 4.17 6.67
C PHE A 42 -14.01 5.21 7.78
N ALA A 43 -14.31 4.73 8.99
CA ALA A 43 -14.32 5.53 10.20
C ALA A 43 -12.99 6.24 10.41
N ASP A 44 -13.03 7.36 11.12
CA ASP A 44 -11.81 8.01 11.60
C ASP A 44 -11.10 7.06 12.57
N GLY A 45 -9.78 6.95 12.43
CA GLY A 45 -8.99 5.96 13.16
C GLY A 45 -8.71 4.67 12.38
N VAL A 46 -9.01 4.59 11.07
CA VAL A 46 -8.77 3.37 10.30
C VAL A 46 -7.27 3.10 10.13
N ASP A 47 -6.88 1.84 10.27
CA ASP A 47 -5.49 1.40 10.13
C ASP A 47 -5.32 0.58 8.84
N PHE A 48 -4.17 0.79 8.19
CA PHE A 48 -3.80 0.08 6.96
C PHE A 48 -2.54 -0.75 7.20
N ASN A 49 -2.59 -2.00 6.72
CA ASN A 49 -1.42 -2.86 6.58
C ASN A 49 -1.42 -3.48 5.17
N ILE A 50 -0.68 -2.85 4.26
CA ILE A 50 -0.63 -3.20 2.85
C ILE A 50 0.71 -3.84 2.52
N THR A 51 0.67 -5.05 1.97
CA THR A 51 1.86 -5.87 1.68
C THR A 51 1.79 -6.52 0.30
N LEU A 52 2.93 -6.98 -0.19
CA LEU A 52 2.98 -7.99 -1.25
C LEU A 52 2.62 -9.36 -0.66
N GLU A 53 1.63 -10.04 -1.26
CA GLU A 53 0.94 -11.19 -0.64
C GLU A 53 1.86 -12.38 -0.33
N ARG A 54 2.69 -12.78 -1.29
CA ARG A 54 3.51 -13.99 -1.24
C ARG A 54 4.86 -13.74 -0.57
N THR A 55 5.46 -12.57 -0.80
CA THR A 55 6.76 -12.18 -0.24
C THR A 55 6.65 -11.50 1.12
N GLY A 56 5.47 -11.01 1.49
CA GLY A 56 5.24 -10.29 2.73
C GLY A 56 5.93 -8.93 2.80
N ARG A 57 6.45 -8.40 1.69
CA ARG A 57 7.12 -7.09 1.68
C ARG A 57 6.13 -5.99 2.03
N GLN A 58 6.50 -5.16 3.01
CA GLN A 58 5.69 -4.04 3.44
C GLN A 58 5.65 -2.94 2.38
N LEU A 59 4.45 -2.47 2.05
CA LEU A 59 4.23 -1.33 1.16
C LEU A 59 3.75 -0.11 1.93
N TRP A 60 2.73 -0.27 2.78
CA TRP A 60 2.19 0.82 3.59
C TRP A 60 1.71 0.28 4.94
N VAL A 61 2.25 0.82 6.02
CA VAL A 61 1.64 0.72 7.36
C VAL A 61 1.31 2.12 7.79
N GLN A 62 0.08 2.35 8.20
CA GLN A 62 -0.30 3.60 8.82
C GLN A 62 -1.49 3.40 9.72
N GLU A 63 -1.39 3.94 10.92
CA GLU A 63 -2.45 3.92 11.91
C GLU A 63 -3.21 5.25 11.89
N ASN A 64 -4.46 5.21 12.35
CA ASN A 64 -5.29 6.39 12.58
C ASN A 64 -5.46 7.30 11.35
N VAL A 65 -5.74 6.74 10.18
CA VAL A 65 -5.99 7.51 8.97
C VAL A 65 -7.41 8.11 9.01
N ASN A 66 -7.51 9.43 8.82
CA ASN A 66 -8.79 10.15 8.93
C ASN A 66 -9.27 10.75 7.58
N ALA A 67 -8.38 10.86 6.61
CA ALA A 67 -8.67 11.44 5.29
C ALA A 67 -7.98 10.63 4.18
N SER A 68 -8.30 10.95 2.93
CA SER A 68 -7.56 10.43 1.78
C SER A 68 -6.06 10.70 1.96
N ALA A 69 -5.24 9.70 1.63
CA ALA A 69 -3.80 9.75 1.81
C ALA A 69 -3.10 9.02 0.66
N GLU A 70 -1.90 9.47 0.30
CA GLU A 70 -1.08 8.83 -0.72
C GLU A 70 0.31 8.57 -0.15
N VAL A 71 0.84 7.37 -0.43
CA VAL A 71 2.24 7.03 -0.17
C VAL A 71 2.93 6.55 -1.45
N ARG A 72 4.25 6.74 -1.49
CA ARG A 72 5.12 6.23 -2.56
C ARG A 72 6.10 5.24 -1.93
N PRO A 73 5.76 3.94 -1.87
CA PRO A 73 6.56 2.96 -1.14
C PRO A 73 7.95 2.81 -1.76
N ARG A 74 9.00 2.81 -0.93
CA ARG A 74 10.40 2.67 -1.35
C ARG A 74 11.17 1.80 -0.37
N ALA A 75 12.05 0.94 -0.90
CA ALA A 75 12.97 0.11 -0.12
C ALA A 75 14.41 0.63 -0.24
N ALA A 76 15.21 0.42 0.80
CA ALA A 76 16.63 0.73 0.77
C ALA A 76 17.36 -0.13 -0.27
N THR A 77 18.26 0.49 -1.03
CA THR A 77 19.20 -0.19 -1.92
C THR A 77 20.47 -0.54 -1.16
N HIS A 78 21.22 -1.54 -1.64
CA HIS A 78 22.34 -2.11 -0.90
C HIS A 78 23.59 -2.22 -1.77
N LYS A 79 24.75 -2.12 -1.13
CA LYS A 79 26.04 -2.49 -1.71
C LYS A 79 26.13 -4.02 -1.87
N PRO A 80 27.08 -4.55 -2.66
CA PRO A 80 27.26 -6.00 -2.82
C PRO A 80 27.54 -6.77 -1.52
N ASP A 81 28.02 -6.09 -0.47
CA ASP A 81 28.26 -6.67 0.86
C ASP A 81 27.00 -6.73 1.75
N GLY A 82 25.86 -6.26 1.25
CA GLY A 82 24.59 -6.24 1.97
C GLY A 82 24.41 -5.05 2.92
N THR A 83 25.32 -4.08 2.94
CA THR A 83 25.13 -2.82 3.68
C THR A 83 24.23 -1.85 2.90
N VAL A 84 23.43 -1.05 3.61
CA VAL A 84 22.56 -0.05 2.98
C VAL A 84 23.41 1.00 2.26
N LEU A 85 23.04 1.31 1.03
CA LEU A 85 23.65 2.38 0.25
C LEU A 85 23.11 3.73 0.73
N THR A 86 24.00 4.68 0.95
CA THR A 86 23.70 6.04 1.41
C THR A 86 24.34 7.05 0.47
N TYR A 87 23.77 8.26 0.39
CA TYR A 87 24.38 9.36 -0.37
C TYR A 87 25.57 9.98 0.37
N ASP A 88 25.53 10.00 1.71
CA ASP A 88 26.45 10.73 2.59
C ASP A 88 26.64 10.03 3.96
N ASP A 89 26.53 8.70 4.01
CA ASP A 89 26.52 7.89 5.24
C ASP A 89 25.34 8.15 6.19
N THR A 90 24.39 9.02 5.83
CA THR A 90 23.21 9.32 6.64
C THR A 90 21.91 9.04 5.88
N TYR A 91 21.78 9.54 4.63
CA TYR A 91 20.55 9.39 3.85
C TYR A 91 20.60 8.17 2.96
N GLU A 92 19.71 7.22 3.20
CA GLU A 92 19.58 6.00 2.42
C GLU A 92 19.17 6.29 0.97
N VAL A 93 19.81 5.60 0.03
CA VAL A 93 19.37 5.53 -1.35
C VAL A 93 18.23 4.52 -1.43
N ARG A 94 17.06 4.97 -1.88
CA ARG A 94 15.84 4.15 -1.91
C ARG A 94 15.25 4.07 -3.31
N ASP A 95 14.67 2.93 -3.65
CA ASP A 95 14.10 2.62 -4.97
C ASP A 95 12.70 1.99 -4.83
N PRO A 96 11.81 2.04 -5.85
CA PRO A 96 10.50 1.42 -5.80
C PRO A 96 10.55 -0.06 -5.46
N ILE A 97 9.55 -0.50 -4.71
CA ILE A 97 9.34 -1.92 -4.46
C ILE A 97 8.70 -2.54 -5.70
N VAL A 98 9.24 -3.66 -6.15
CA VAL A 98 8.79 -4.35 -7.37
C VAL A 98 7.92 -5.55 -7.01
N ALA A 99 6.79 -5.68 -7.70
CA ALA A 99 6.00 -6.90 -7.74
C ALA A 99 6.44 -7.77 -8.93
N ALA A 100 6.49 -9.09 -8.74
CA ALA A 100 6.85 -10.04 -9.79
C ALA A 100 5.88 -11.23 -9.74
N GLY A 101 4.84 -11.18 -10.58
CA GLY A 101 3.78 -12.17 -10.64
C GLY A 101 2.99 -12.30 -9.34
N GLU A 102 2.81 -11.20 -8.61
CA GLU A 102 2.28 -11.21 -7.25
C GLU A 102 1.20 -10.16 -7.04
N ARG A 103 0.28 -10.41 -6.10
CA ARG A 103 -0.80 -9.50 -5.73
C ARG A 103 -0.38 -8.60 -4.58
N ILE A 104 -0.97 -7.41 -4.54
CA ILE A 104 -0.95 -6.57 -3.34
C ILE A 104 -2.12 -6.99 -2.47
N LYS A 105 -1.85 -7.26 -1.19
CA LYS A 105 -2.84 -7.49 -0.14
C LYS A 105 -3.07 -6.19 0.60
N ILE A 106 -4.33 -5.76 0.67
CA ILE A 106 -4.77 -4.59 1.43
C ILE A 106 -5.51 -5.11 2.65
N ALA A 107 -4.91 -5.01 3.84
CA ALA A 107 -5.59 -5.29 5.10
C ALA A 107 -5.98 -3.97 5.78
N VAL A 108 -7.23 -3.92 6.24
CA VAL A 108 -7.82 -2.78 6.94
C VAL A 108 -8.35 -3.25 8.29
N SER A 109 -8.12 -2.47 9.34
CA SER A 109 -8.75 -2.63 10.66
C SER A 109 -9.29 -1.30 11.16
N ASN A 110 -10.22 -1.34 12.11
CA ASN A 110 -10.85 -0.15 12.67
C ASN A 110 -11.56 0.74 11.63
N GLY A 111 -11.96 0.18 10.48
CA GLY A 111 -12.65 0.92 9.42
C GLY A 111 -14.14 1.19 9.71
N GLY A 112 -14.68 0.66 10.81
CA GLY A 112 -16.10 0.77 11.18
C GLY A 112 -16.98 -0.27 10.47
N ASP A 113 -18.19 -0.49 10.98
CA ASP A 113 -19.14 -1.47 10.42
C ASP A 113 -19.56 -1.10 8.99
N THR A 114 -19.34 -2.04 8.06
CA THR A 114 -19.82 -1.99 6.66
C THR A 114 -19.50 -0.68 5.93
N LYS A 115 -18.30 -0.14 6.20
CA LYS A 115 -17.77 1.07 5.57
C LYS A 115 -16.90 0.72 4.37
N GLN A 116 -16.70 1.70 3.50
CA GLN A 116 -16.02 1.52 2.22
C GLN A 116 -14.80 2.42 2.07
N GLY A 117 -13.86 1.97 1.25
CA GLY A 117 -12.71 2.75 0.81
C GLY A 117 -12.19 2.24 -0.52
N THR A 118 -11.62 3.13 -1.32
CA THR A 118 -11.05 2.76 -2.63
C THR A 118 -9.56 3.04 -2.63
N PHE A 119 -8.78 2.08 -3.13
CA PHE A 119 -7.33 2.21 -3.28
C PHE A 119 -6.95 2.28 -4.75
N HIS A 120 -6.27 3.35 -5.13
CA HIS A 120 -5.66 3.54 -6.44
C HIS A 120 -4.17 3.22 -6.36
N ILE A 121 -3.69 2.31 -7.20
CA ILE A 121 -2.32 1.83 -7.18
C ILE A 121 -1.71 2.00 -8.57
N GLN A 122 -0.60 2.73 -8.65
CA GLN A 122 0.14 2.95 -9.89
C GLN A 122 1.30 1.96 -9.99
N VAL A 123 1.35 1.21 -11.09
CA VAL A 123 2.37 0.19 -11.37
C VAL A 123 2.95 0.42 -12.75
N GLY A 124 4.28 0.38 -12.88
CA GLY A 124 4.98 0.58 -14.16
C GLY A 124 5.30 -0.67 -14.94
#